data_AF-A0A1E7F6J9-F1
#
_entry.id   AF-A0A1E7F6J9-F1
#
_cell.length_a   1.000
_cell.length_b   1.000
_cell.length_c   1.000
_cell.angle_alpha   90.00
_cell.angle_beta   90.00
_cell.angle_gamma   90.00
#
_symmetry.space_group_name_H-M   'P 1'
#
loop_
_entity.id
_entity.type
_entity.pdbx_description
1 polymer ?
#
loop_
_entity_poly.entity_id
_entity_poly.type
_entity_poly.pdbx_seq_one_letter_code
_entity_poly.pdbx_strand_id
1 'polypeptide(L)'
;MNDRYALSLRLDPSIMGVGSEEDSTLPYGILFIHGRRFNGYHVRFRDIARGGLRLVAPTSSEQLALESSRQYDECYGLAFAQQLKNKDIPEGGSKAVCLIDTNDILNGTRDFVIRKSVKAMTDSILDLVVDTEDTRKTIVDYFGKPETIYFGPDENVIPEDINWIIKQAARRGYDTPAAFMSSKPKAGINHKEYGVTSEGVNVFLDVALKRVLGIDPKKESFTIKMTGGPDGDVAGNEIKILIREYGDNAKIVGIGDHSGCAEDPEGLDHDELLRLFHEELCISNFDPSQLSSDGILHTCDTEEGTKARNTMHNRLVCDVFLPCGGRPNTIDANNYKNFICEDGTPSSKLIVEGANLFVNAEARQKLYEDAGVMIVKDSSANKGGVIVSSYEICAAMLATEDEFFEHKEAIVGEVLAKLRGYAKLEAELLFTEADIYGEPLPEVSLIISNAINSATDALSVALDSLSSEDQDQLLPFFREHLPKTLADLGFDKVHDKVPEQYIKNAIASTLASKMVYKEGTRFINALPKDKLAETCLRYIHQEKEVAKLIETLENTEMSTEEKNRILELLQAGGARTALGLTDF
;
A
#
# COMPACT_ATOMS: atom_id res chain seq x y z
N MET A 1 -36.70 19.89 -4.46
CA MET A 1 -35.50 19.05 -4.25
C MET A 1 -35.15 19.10 -2.77
N ASN A 2 -35.90 18.38 -1.92
CA ASN A 2 -35.73 18.48 -0.46
C ASN A 2 -34.69 17.50 0.10
N ASP A 3 -34.12 16.63 -0.75
CA ASP A 3 -33.25 15.51 -0.33
C ASP A 3 -31.85 15.54 -0.96
N ARG A 4 -31.41 16.67 -1.55
CA ARG A 4 -30.05 16.81 -2.13
C ARG A 4 -29.14 17.57 -1.16
N TYR A 5 -28.06 16.91 -0.72
CA TYR A 5 -27.12 17.48 0.23
C TYR A 5 -25.99 18.28 -0.41
N ALA A 6 -25.59 17.95 -1.64
CA ALA A 6 -24.51 18.60 -2.37
C ALA A 6 -24.75 18.52 -3.89
N LEU A 7 -23.98 19.29 -4.65
CA LEU A 7 -23.77 19.09 -6.08
C LEU A 7 -22.75 17.96 -6.26
N SER A 8 -23.03 16.97 -7.10
CA SER A 8 -22.07 15.91 -7.45
C SER A 8 -21.94 15.79 -8.98
N LEU A 9 -20.72 15.61 -9.45
CA LEU A 9 -20.36 15.54 -10.86
C LEU A 9 -19.33 14.42 -11.09
N ARG A 10 -19.54 13.60 -12.13
CA ARG A 10 -18.47 12.80 -12.74
C ARG A 10 -17.82 13.65 -13.82
N LEU A 11 -16.60 14.12 -13.57
CA LEU A 11 -15.86 14.97 -14.49
C LEU A 11 -15.14 14.14 -15.55
N ASP A 12 -14.99 14.71 -16.75
CA ASP A 12 -14.04 14.20 -17.74
C ASP A 12 -12.61 14.47 -17.24
N PRO A 13 -11.76 13.45 -17.04
CA PRO A 13 -10.40 13.68 -16.58
C PRO A 13 -9.57 14.60 -17.49
N SER A 14 -9.87 14.66 -18.79
CA SER A 14 -9.12 15.47 -19.76
C SER A 14 -9.32 16.99 -19.60
N ILE A 15 -10.39 17.42 -18.92
CA ILE A 15 -10.62 18.84 -18.63
C ILE A 15 -9.97 19.27 -17.30
N MET A 16 -9.56 18.31 -16.49
CA MET A 16 -8.81 18.56 -15.27
C MET A 16 -7.32 18.59 -15.64
N GLY A 17 -6.58 19.59 -15.16
CA GLY A 17 -5.13 19.61 -15.32
C GLY A 17 -4.52 18.30 -14.83
N VAL A 18 -3.57 17.77 -15.58
CA VAL A 18 -2.86 16.55 -15.22
C VAL A 18 -1.60 17.02 -14.50
N GLY A 19 -1.66 17.14 -13.17
CA GLY A 19 -0.56 17.60 -12.31
C GLY A 19 0.18 18.87 -12.81
N SER A 20 1.38 19.12 -12.29
CA SER A 20 2.30 20.15 -12.78
C SER A 20 3.41 19.58 -13.69
N GLU A 21 3.33 18.29 -14.03
CA GLU A 21 4.34 17.56 -14.79
C GLU A 21 3.78 17.14 -16.17
N GLU A 22 4.55 17.41 -17.23
CA GLU A 22 4.18 17.18 -18.63
C GLU A 22 3.87 15.69 -18.97
N ASP A 23 4.22 14.74 -18.10
CA ASP A 23 4.07 13.28 -18.28
C ASP A 23 3.06 12.61 -17.32
N SER A 24 2.20 13.38 -16.67
CA SER A 24 1.27 12.82 -15.68
C SER A 24 0.19 11.92 -16.31
N THR A 25 -0.09 10.79 -15.66
CA THR A 25 -1.04 9.77 -16.12
C THR A 25 -2.47 10.26 -15.97
N LEU A 26 -3.25 10.23 -17.05
CA LEU A 26 -4.67 10.61 -17.01
C LEU A 26 -5.47 9.66 -16.08
N PRO A 27 -6.20 10.18 -15.08
CA PRO A 27 -7.09 9.35 -14.27
C PRO A 27 -8.19 8.69 -15.11
N TYR A 28 -8.71 7.56 -14.65
CA TYR A 28 -9.87 6.91 -15.27
C TYR A 28 -11.18 7.68 -14.98
N GLY A 29 -11.31 8.17 -13.75
CA GLY A 29 -12.50 8.89 -13.30
C GLY A 29 -12.22 9.87 -12.18
N ILE A 30 -12.91 11.00 -12.22
CA ILE A 30 -12.87 12.03 -11.18
C ILE A 30 -14.31 12.34 -10.78
N LEU A 31 -14.62 12.18 -9.50
CA LEU A 31 -15.87 12.65 -8.91
C LEU A 31 -15.58 13.94 -8.14
N PHE A 32 -16.37 14.98 -8.39
CA PHE A 32 -16.33 16.23 -7.65
C PHE A 32 -17.65 16.46 -6.92
N ILE A 33 -17.57 16.85 -5.66
CA ILE A 33 -18.71 17.08 -4.79
C ILE A 33 -18.56 18.45 -4.12
N HIS A 34 -19.56 19.32 -4.28
CA HIS A 34 -19.60 20.63 -3.66
C HIS A 34 -20.81 20.76 -2.73
N GLY A 35 -20.54 20.88 -1.43
CA GLY A 35 -21.55 21.08 -0.39
C GLY A 35 -21.38 22.40 0.35
N ARG A 36 -22.31 22.70 1.26
CA ARG A 36 -22.39 24.01 1.96
C ARG A 36 -21.10 24.48 2.64
N ARG A 37 -20.30 23.56 3.15
CA ARG A 37 -19.07 23.81 3.92
C ARG A 37 -17.93 22.87 3.50
N PHE A 38 -18.02 22.23 2.33
CA PHE A 38 -16.97 21.32 1.89
C PHE A 38 -16.88 21.21 0.38
N ASN A 39 -15.67 20.92 -0.09
CA ASN A 39 -15.40 20.40 -1.42
C ASN A 39 -14.82 18.99 -1.27
N GLY A 40 -15.24 18.07 -2.12
CA GLY A 40 -14.75 16.70 -2.16
C GLY A 40 -14.26 16.35 -3.55
N TYR A 41 -13.08 15.72 -3.63
CA TYR A 41 -12.64 15.01 -4.82
C TYR A 41 -12.54 13.53 -4.51
N HIS A 42 -12.89 12.69 -5.49
CA HIS A 42 -12.48 11.30 -5.56
C HIS A 42 -11.82 11.06 -6.91
N VAL A 43 -10.54 10.69 -6.91
CA VAL A 43 -9.74 10.41 -8.11
C VAL A 43 -9.42 8.93 -8.15
N ARG A 44 -9.57 8.28 -9.30
CA ARG A 44 -9.19 6.87 -9.49
C ARG A 44 -8.54 6.59 -10.84
N PHE A 45 -7.68 5.58 -10.87
CA PHE A 45 -6.90 5.21 -12.05
C PHE A 45 -7.46 4.02 -12.83
N ARG A 46 -8.38 3.24 -12.26
CA ARG A 46 -9.08 2.15 -12.95
C ARG A 46 -10.58 2.19 -12.64
N ASP A 47 -11.33 1.36 -13.34
CA ASP A 47 -12.78 1.25 -13.19
C ASP A 47 -13.16 0.80 -11.77
N ILE A 48 -12.70 -0.39 -11.40
CA ILE A 48 -12.71 -0.88 -10.02
C ILE A 48 -11.46 -0.37 -9.33
N ALA A 49 -11.64 0.47 -8.32
CA ALA A 49 -10.53 1.05 -7.58
C ALA A 49 -10.85 1.15 -6.09
N ARG A 50 -9.80 1.09 -5.26
CA ARG A 50 -9.92 1.41 -3.83
C ARG A 50 -8.95 2.49 -3.39
N GLY A 51 -9.37 3.22 -2.36
CA GLY A 51 -8.49 4.11 -1.66
C GLY A 51 -9.07 4.89 -0.49
N GLY A 52 -8.16 5.54 0.24
CA GLY A 52 -8.47 6.21 1.51
C GLY A 52 -9.36 7.45 1.33
N LEU A 53 -10.34 7.62 2.21
CA LEU A 53 -11.07 8.87 2.42
C LEU A 53 -10.35 9.70 3.48
N ARG A 54 -9.82 10.86 3.09
CA ARG A 54 -9.16 11.82 3.96
C ARG A 54 -10.06 13.00 4.26
N LEU A 55 -10.12 13.42 5.53
CA LEU A 55 -10.83 14.64 5.92
C LEU A 55 -9.82 15.72 6.31
N VAL A 56 -9.81 16.81 5.55
CA VAL A 56 -8.96 17.97 5.80
C VAL A 56 -9.85 19.06 6.36
N ALA A 57 -9.66 19.40 7.64
CA ALA A 57 -10.38 20.47 8.30
C ALA A 57 -9.36 21.52 8.80
N PRO A 58 -9.03 22.53 8.00
CA PRO A 58 -8.12 23.61 8.42
C PRO A 58 -8.63 24.35 9.65
N THR A 59 -7.75 24.98 10.43
CA THR A 59 -8.14 25.75 11.63
C THR A 59 -8.15 27.26 11.39
N SER A 60 -7.67 27.73 10.23
CA SER A 60 -7.71 29.13 9.82
C SER A 60 -8.13 29.30 8.37
N SER A 61 -8.54 30.53 8.01
CA SER A 61 -8.93 30.88 6.65
C SER A 61 -7.76 30.86 5.67
N GLU A 62 -6.56 31.22 6.14
CA GLU A 62 -5.32 31.16 5.36
C GLU A 62 -4.95 29.71 5.02
N GLN A 63 -5.03 28.81 6.01
CA GLN A 63 -4.82 27.37 5.76
C GLN A 63 -5.88 26.82 4.81
N LEU A 64 -7.15 27.20 4.97
CA LEU A 64 -8.21 26.77 4.05
C LEU A 64 -7.94 27.21 2.61
N ALA A 65 -7.50 28.44 2.39
CA ALA A 65 -7.14 28.92 1.06
C ALA A 65 -5.98 28.12 0.46
N LEU A 66 -4.95 27.82 1.26
CA LEU A 66 -3.80 27.00 0.84
C LEU A 66 -4.25 25.58 0.47
N GLU A 67 -4.96 24.88 1.35
CA GLU A 67 -5.45 23.52 1.09
C GLU A 67 -6.40 23.48 -0.12
N SER A 68 -7.29 24.48 -0.26
CA SER A 68 -8.21 24.56 -1.39
C SER A 68 -7.48 24.72 -2.72
N SER A 69 -6.34 25.39 -2.76
CA SER A 69 -5.57 25.58 -3.99
C SER A 69 -4.86 24.31 -4.48
N ARG A 70 -4.61 23.35 -3.57
CA ARG A 70 -3.86 22.11 -3.84
C ARG A 70 -4.67 20.83 -3.66
N GLN A 71 -5.95 20.93 -3.30
CA GLN A 71 -6.79 19.77 -2.92
C GLN A 71 -6.83 18.70 -4.01
N TYR A 72 -6.99 19.11 -5.27
CA TYR A 72 -7.03 18.18 -6.39
C TYR A 72 -5.67 17.51 -6.61
N ASP A 73 -4.57 18.27 -6.59
CA ASP A 73 -3.22 17.75 -6.77
C ASP A 73 -2.84 16.75 -5.66
N GLU A 74 -3.23 17.04 -4.40
CA GLU A 74 -3.08 16.10 -3.29
C GLU A 74 -3.88 14.81 -3.54
N CYS A 75 -5.16 14.94 -3.92
CA CYS A 75 -6.02 13.79 -4.17
C CYS A 75 -5.48 12.93 -5.33
N TYR A 76 -5.05 13.56 -6.42
CA TYR A 76 -4.40 12.90 -7.56
C TYR A 76 -3.11 12.20 -7.15
N GLY A 77 -2.19 12.90 -6.47
CA GLY A 77 -0.89 12.36 -6.08
C GLY A 77 -1.02 11.15 -5.14
N LEU A 78 -1.96 11.22 -4.19
CA LEU A 78 -2.27 10.10 -3.30
C LEU A 78 -2.94 8.93 -4.05
N ALA A 79 -3.85 9.20 -4.98
CA ALA A 79 -4.49 8.16 -5.79
C ALA A 79 -3.47 7.45 -6.70
N PHE A 80 -2.52 8.21 -7.27
CA PHE A 80 -1.46 7.67 -8.11
C PHE A 80 -0.48 6.82 -7.30
N ALA A 81 -0.09 7.28 -6.12
CA ALA A 81 0.70 6.47 -5.19
C ALA A 81 -0.01 5.16 -4.82
N GLN A 82 -1.34 5.17 -4.69
CA GLN A 82 -2.10 3.93 -4.52
C GLN A 82 -2.11 3.04 -5.76
N GLN A 83 -2.16 3.61 -6.98
CA GLN A 83 -2.08 2.82 -8.22
C GLN A 83 -0.75 2.05 -8.30
N LEU A 84 0.34 2.65 -7.82
CA LEU A 84 1.65 2.00 -7.74
C LEU A 84 1.71 0.91 -6.65
N LYS A 85 0.95 1.05 -5.57
CA LYS A 85 0.89 0.05 -4.48
C LYS A 85 -0.03 -1.13 -4.80
N ASN A 86 -1.10 -0.87 -5.55
CA ASN A 86 -2.18 -1.83 -5.78
C ASN A 86 -1.87 -2.86 -6.89
N LYS A 87 -0.65 -2.88 -7.42
CA LYS A 87 -0.20 -3.74 -8.53
C LYS A 87 -0.49 -5.25 -8.35
N ASP A 88 -0.53 -5.76 -7.12
CA ASP A 88 -0.72 -7.20 -6.84
C ASP A 88 -2.18 -7.63 -6.64
N ILE A 89 -3.12 -6.71 -6.75
CA ILE A 89 -4.50 -6.87 -6.28
C ILE A 89 -5.51 -6.36 -7.32
N PRO A 90 -6.76 -6.85 -7.29
CA PRO A 90 -7.74 -6.59 -8.35
C PRO A 90 -8.13 -5.12 -8.58
N GLU A 91 -7.99 -4.28 -7.55
CA GLU A 91 -8.47 -2.90 -7.57
C GLU A 91 -7.35 -1.92 -7.93
N GLY A 92 -7.61 -1.01 -8.87
CA GLY A 92 -6.70 0.12 -9.13
C GLY A 92 -6.64 1.11 -7.96
N GLY A 93 -5.75 2.09 -8.06
CA GLY A 93 -5.57 3.14 -7.06
C GLY A 93 -6.67 4.20 -7.12
N SER A 94 -7.19 4.59 -5.95
CA SER A 94 -8.00 5.78 -5.81
C SER A 94 -7.67 6.57 -4.54
N LYS A 95 -8.29 7.74 -4.40
CA LYS A 95 -8.27 8.52 -3.17
C LYS A 95 -9.50 9.41 -3.14
N ALA A 96 -10.03 9.66 -1.95
CA ALA A 96 -10.96 10.76 -1.71
C ALA A 96 -10.38 11.76 -0.71
N VAL A 97 -10.54 13.04 -1.00
CA VAL A 97 -10.15 14.14 -0.10
C VAL A 97 -11.34 15.07 0.09
N CYS A 98 -11.84 15.16 1.32
CA CYS A 98 -12.91 16.06 1.74
C CYS A 98 -12.31 17.25 2.48
N LEU A 99 -12.23 18.40 1.81
CA LEU A 99 -11.79 19.66 2.41
C LEU A 99 -12.99 20.37 3.02
N ILE A 100 -12.95 20.62 4.33
CA ILE A 100 -14.09 21.05 5.12
C ILE A 100 -13.78 22.42 5.74
N ASP A 101 -14.56 23.41 5.33
CA ASP A 101 -14.56 24.74 5.92
C ASP A 101 -15.19 24.70 7.32
N THR A 102 -14.33 24.89 8.30
CA THR A 102 -14.69 24.97 9.72
C THR A 102 -14.43 26.36 10.30
N ASN A 103 -14.18 27.36 9.45
CA ASN A 103 -14.02 28.75 9.88
C ASN A 103 -15.34 29.30 10.42
N ASP A 104 -15.22 30.16 11.43
CA ASP A 104 -16.34 30.80 12.13
C ASP A 104 -17.33 29.81 12.78
N ILE A 105 -16.88 28.56 12.99
CA ILE A 105 -17.63 27.53 13.72
C ILE A 105 -17.14 27.52 15.16
N LEU A 106 -18.08 27.55 16.12
CA LEU A 106 -17.76 27.41 17.53
C LEU A 106 -17.06 26.06 17.78
N ASN A 107 -16.00 26.03 18.60
CA ASN A 107 -15.16 24.85 18.81
C ASN A 107 -15.98 23.57 19.16
N GLY A 108 -17.07 23.68 19.92
CA GLY A 108 -17.95 22.54 20.26
C GLY A 108 -18.84 22.03 19.12
N THR A 109 -18.85 22.69 17.96
CA THR A 109 -19.66 22.33 16.78
C THR A 109 -18.83 21.93 15.56
N ARG A 110 -17.50 22.02 15.68
CA ARG A 110 -16.55 21.69 14.61
C ARG A 110 -16.69 20.23 14.16
N ASP A 111 -16.68 19.30 15.11
CA ASP A 111 -16.83 17.88 14.80
C ASP A 111 -18.17 17.57 14.14
N PHE A 112 -19.24 18.24 14.56
CA PHE A 112 -20.55 18.11 13.93
C PHE A 112 -20.50 18.51 12.45
N VAL A 113 -19.83 19.62 12.11
CA VAL A 113 -19.65 20.06 10.72
C VAL A 113 -18.82 19.05 9.92
N ILE A 114 -17.74 18.53 10.50
CA ILE A 114 -16.91 17.52 9.85
C ILE A 114 -17.73 16.26 9.56
N ARG A 115 -18.38 15.68 10.57
CA ARG A 115 -19.17 14.46 10.39
C ARG A 115 -20.38 14.67 9.47
N LYS A 116 -20.99 15.86 9.44
CA LYS A 116 -22.04 16.17 8.46
C LYS A 116 -21.52 16.26 7.04
N SER A 117 -20.29 16.75 6.85
CA SER A 117 -19.66 16.84 5.53
C SER A 117 -19.30 15.45 4.98
N VAL A 118 -18.78 14.54 5.82
CA VAL A 118 -18.60 13.12 5.47
C VAL A 118 -19.90 12.52 4.96
N LYS A 119 -20.98 12.67 5.76
CA LYS A 119 -22.28 12.11 5.43
C LYS A 119 -22.83 12.65 4.11
N ALA A 120 -22.73 13.96 3.90
CA ALA A 120 -23.17 14.61 2.67
C ALA A 120 -22.34 14.17 1.46
N MET A 121 -21.01 14.09 1.60
CA MET A 121 -20.13 13.62 0.53
C MET A 121 -20.45 12.18 0.12
N THR A 122 -20.51 11.27 1.09
CA THR A 122 -20.85 9.86 0.84
C THR A 122 -22.21 9.72 0.17
N ASP A 123 -23.24 10.41 0.67
CA ASP A 123 -24.58 10.32 0.09
C ASP A 123 -24.63 10.85 -1.36
N SER A 124 -23.84 11.90 -1.64
CA SER A 124 -23.76 12.49 -2.99
C SER A 124 -22.92 11.67 -3.97
N ILE A 125 -21.96 10.88 -3.46
CA ILE A 125 -21.25 9.87 -4.25
C ILE A 125 -22.19 8.69 -4.54
N LEU A 126 -22.96 8.24 -3.54
CA LEU A 126 -23.98 7.21 -3.73
C LEU A 126 -25.07 7.63 -4.72
N ASP A 127 -25.38 8.93 -4.83
CA ASP A 127 -26.21 9.41 -5.94
C ASP A 127 -25.60 9.01 -7.29
N LEU A 128 -24.29 9.18 -7.49
CA LEU A 128 -23.64 8.90 -8.78
C LEU A 128 -23.40 7.41 -9.06
N VAL A 129 -23.15 6.59 -8.03
CA VAL A 129 -22.68 5.20 -8.22
C VAL A 129 -23.76 4.13 -8.07
N VAL A 130 -24.87 4.45 -7.41
CA VAL A 130 -25.96 3.47 -7.21
C VAL A 130 -26.95 3.55 -8.36
N ASP A 131 -27.20 2.42 -9.02
CA ASP A 131 -28.19 2.30 -10.09
C ASP A 131 -29.56 1.84 -9.58
N THR A 132 -30.45 2.79 -9.30
CA THR A 132 -31.84 2.57 -8.89
C THR A 132 -32.78 3.34 -9.80
N GLU A 133 -34.07 3.01 -9.79
CA GLU A 133 -35.07 3.78 -10.54
C GLU A 133 -35.08 5.27 -10.15
N ASP A 134 -34.84 5.59 -8.87
CA ASP A 134 -34.83 6.96 -8.37
C ASP A 134 -33.57 7.74 -8.76
N THR A 135 -32.40 7.10 -8.73
CA THR A 135 -31.14 7.73 -9.20
C THR A 135 -31.20 7.97 -10.71
N ARG A 136 -31.68 7.02 -11.51
CA ARG A 136 -31.87 7.19 -12.97
C ARG A 136 -32.81 8.33 -13.35
N LYS A 137 -33.83 8.64 -12.54
CA LYS A 137 -34.73 9.79 -12.77
C LYS A 137 -34.08 11.14 -12.51
N THR A 138 -32.99 11.17 -11.75
CA THR A 138 -32.45 12.40 -11.15
C THR A 138 -31.06 12.78 -11.65
N ILE A 139 -30.38 11.85 -12.32
CA ILE A 139 -29.03 11.99 -12.88
C ILE A 139 -29.13 12.17 -14.39
N VAL A 140 -28.24 13.01 -14.92
CA VAL A 140 -27.95 13.07 -16.35
C VAL A 140 -26.68 12.27 -16.58
N ASP A 141 -26.83 11.03 -17.05
CA ASP A 141 -25.72 10.10 -17.24
C ASP A 141 -25.13 10.22 -18.65
N TYR A 142 -23.91 10.77 -18.72
CA TYR A 142 -23.10 10.82 -19.94
C TYR A 142 -22.08 9.67 -20.03
N PHE A 143 -21.89 8.92 -18.95
CA PHE A 143 -20.88 7.86 -18.85
C PHE A 143 -21.45 6.51 -19.32
N GLY A 144 -22.70 6.20 -18.96
CA GLY A 144 -23.44 5.06 -19.48
C GLY A 144 -22.91 3.69 -19.00
N LYS A 145 -22.12 3.67 -17.93
CA LYS A 145 -21.56 2.45 -17.33
C LYS A 145 -21.72 2.47 -15.80
N PRO A 146 -21.89 1.31 -15.14
CA PRO A 146 -21.87 1.22 -13.69
C PRO A 146 -20.55 1.71 -13.11
N GLU A 147 -20.60 2.20 -11.88
CA GLU A 147 -19.46 2.76 -11.16
C GLU A 147 -19.22 1.95 -9.88
N THR A 148 -18.07 1.27 -9.79
CA THR A 148 -17.72 0.46 -8.60
C THR A 148 -16.53 1.06 -7.88
N ILE A 149 -16.74 1.48 -6.62
CA ILE A 149 -15.71 2.12 -5.79
C ILE A 149 -15.68 1.50 -4.41
N TYR A 150 -14.49 1.47 -3.81
CA TYR A 150 -14.29 1.00 -2.44
C TYR A 150 -13.46 2.01 -1.66
N PHE A 151 -13.96 2.45 -0.51
CA PHE A 151 -13.23 3.34 0.39
C PHE A 151 -12.37 2.55 1.38
N GLY A 152 -11.27 3.16 1.81
CA GLY A 152 -10.61 2.85 3.09
C GLY A 152 -10.61 4.09 3.98
N PRO A 153 -10.37 3.96 5.29
CA PRO A 153 -10.15 5.13 6.13
C PRO A 153 -8.79 5.77 5.82
N ASP A 154 -8.69 7.09 6.04
CA ASP A 154 -7.45 7.86 6.09
C ASP A 154 -7.58 8.93 7.18
N GLU A 155 -6.68 9.92 7.22
CA GLU A 155 -6.62 10.95 8.26
C GLU A 155 -8.00 11.53 8.62
N ASN A 156 -8.27 11.58 9.93
CA ASN A 156 -9.48 12.11 10.57
C ASN A 156 -10.79 11.31 10.34
N VAL A 157 -10.76 10.18 9.65
CA VAL A 157 -11.89 9.22 9.61
C VAL A 157 -11.92 8.40 10.89
N ILE A 158 -13.11 8.28 11.50
CA ILE A 158 -13.32 7.53 12.75
C ILE A 158 -14.18 6.27 12.52
N PRO A 159 -14.16 5.28 13.42
CA PRO A 159 -14.98 4.07 13.31
C PRO A 159 -16.48 4.34 13.11
N GLU A 160 -17.02 5.41 13.70
CA GLU A 160 -18.42 5.82 13.53
C GLU A 160 -18.74 6.24 12.09
N ASP A 161 -17.79 6.84 11.39
CA ASP A 161 -17.97 7.17 9.97
C ASP A 161 -17.96 5.92 9.10
N ILE A 162 -17.03 5.00 9.34
CA ILE A 162 -16.95 3.71 8.61
C ILE A 162 -18.30 2.98 8.71
N ASN A 163 -18.80 2.81 9.94
CA ASN A 163 -20.07 2.15 10.19
C ASN A 163 -21.25 2.88 9.53
N TRP A 164 -21.26 4.22 9.56
CA TRP A 164 -22.30 5.01 8.94
C TRP A 164 -22.27 4.89 7.40
N ILE A 165 -21.08 4.95 6.79
CA ILE A 165 -20.88 4.87 5.33
C ILE A 165 -21.41 3.54 4.80
N ILE A 166 -21.04 2.42 5.43
CA ILE A 166 -21.51 1.07 5.06
C ILE A 166 -23.03 0.95 5.20
N LYS A 167 -23.58 1.39 6.34
CA LYS A 167 -25.03 1.38 6.57
C LYS A 167 -25.77 2.24 5.55
N GLN A 168 -25.19 3.37 5.15
CA GLN A 168 -25.77 4.24 4.15
C GLN A 168 -25.74 3.60 2.76
N ALA A 169 -24.62 2.98 2.37
CA ALA A 169 -24.53 2.22 1.12
C ALA A 169 -25.61 1.12 1.06
N ALA A 170 -25.84 0.40 2.15
CA ALA A 170 -26.91 -0.60 2.25
C ALA A 170 -28.30 0.03 2.10
N ARG A 171 -28.55 1.14 2.80
CA ARG A 171 -29.83 1.86 2.72
C ARG A 171 -30.11 2.38 1.31
N ARG A 172 -29.06 2.80 0.59
CA ARG A 172 -29.16 3.36 -0.76
C ARG A 172 -29.28 2.27 -1.83
N GLY A 173 -28.92 1.03 -1.53
CA GLY A 173 -29.01 -0.10 -2.45
C GLY A 173 -27.73 -0.33 -3.27
N TYR A 174 -26.56 -0.03 -2.69
CA TYR A 174 -25.29 -0.46 -3.28
C TYR A 174 -25.18 -1.99 -3.23
N ASP A 175 -24.70 -2.64 -4.30
CA ASP A 175 -24.76 -4.10 -4.45
C ASP A 175 -24.02 -4.86 -3.34
N THR A 176 -22.85 -4.37 -2.92
CA THR A 176 -22.07 -4.97 -1.83
C THR A 176 -21.72 -3.94 -0.75
N PRO A 177 -22.67 -3.57 0.13
CA PRO A 177 -22.47 -2.49 1.09
C PRO A 177 -21.29 -2.70 2.03
N ALA A 178 -21.07 -3.95 2.46
CA ALA A 178 -20.00 -4.31 3.37
C ALA A 178 -18.59 -4.14 2.75
N ALA A 179 -18.49 -4.14 1.43
CA ALA A 179 -17.25 -3.88 0.69
C ALA A 179 -17.04 -2.38 0.41
N PHE A 180 -18.09 -1.55 0.49
CA PHE A 180 -18.03 -0.13 0.14
C PHE A 180 -17.02 0.65 0.99
N MET A 181 -16.74 0.21 2.22
CA MET A 181 -15.62 0.70 3.03
C MET A 181 -14.92 -0.42 3.81
N SER A 182 -13.59 -0.46 3.76
CA SER A 182 -12.75 -1.43 4.50
C SER A 182 -12.46 -0.97 5.95
N SER A 183 -11.69 -1.79 6.68
CA SER A 183 -11.30 -1.59 8.08
C SER A 183 -12.50 -1.58 9.04
N LYS A 184 -13.49 -2.43 8.77
CA LYS A 184 -14.66 -2.61 9.64
C LYS A 184 -14.22 -3.01 11.06
N PRO A 185 -14.76 -2.38 12.14
CA PRO A 185 -14.33 -2.70 13.50
C PRO A 185 -14.53 -4.16 13.92
N LYS A 186 -15.64 -4.79 13.48
CA LYS A 186 -15.99 -6.19 13.85
C LYS A 186 -15.56 -7.18 12.76
N ALA A 187 -16.13 -7.06 11.57
CA ALA A 187 -15.96 -7.95 10.42
C ALA A 187 -14.88 -7.46 9.43
N GLY A 188 -13.87 -6.75 9.93
CA GLY A 188 -12.72 -6.28 9.15
C GLY A 188 -11.40 -6.73 9.75
N ILE A 189 -10.31 -6.40 9.06
CA ILE A 189 -8.95 -6.70 9.49
C ILE A 189 -8.33 -5.39 9.98
N ASN A 190 -8.10 -5.28 11.29
CA ASN A 190 -7.58 -4.05 11.88
C ASN A 190 -6.09 -3.90 11.59
N HIS A 191 -5.72 -2.81 10.90
CA HIS A 191 -4.34 -2.59 10.46
C HIS A 191 -3.36 -2.45 11.63
N LYS A 192 -3.75 -1.75 12.70
CA LYS A 192 -2.94 -1.52 13.90
C LYS A 192 -2.81 -2.77 14.76
N GLU A 193 -3.89 -3.53 14.91
CA GLU A 193 -3.89 -4.78 15.68
C GLU A 193 -2.91 -5.80 15.11
N TYR A 194 -2.89 -5.94 13.78
CA TYR A 194 -2.09 -6.94 13.07
C TYR A 194 -0.77 -6.40 12.50
N GLY A 195 -0.47 -5.10 12.66
CA GLY A 195 0.77 -4.49 12.18
C GLY A 195 1.00 -4.64 10.67
N VAL A 196 -0.06 -4.61 9.88
CA VAL A 196 -0.05 -5.07 8.48
C VAL A 196 0.92 -4.30 7.59
N THR A 197 1.10 -3.00 7.85
CA THR A 197 2.05 -2.15 7.11
C THR A 197 3.49 -2.51 7.50
N SER A 198 3.74 -2.65 8.80
CA SER A 198 5.05 -2.97 9.37
C SER A 198 5.52 -4.39 9.01
N GLU A 199 4.62 -5.36 8.88
CA GLU A 199 4.97 -6.69 8.32
C GLU A 199 5.57 -6.57 6.92
N GLY A 200 5.08 -5.65 6.09
CA GLY A 200 5.66 -5.35 4.78
C GLY A 200 7.04 -4.71 4.92
N VAL A 201 7.15 -3.63 5.70
CA VAL A 201 8.40 -2.89 5.95
C VAL A 201 9.50 -3.84 6.42
N ASN A 202 9.20 -4.69 7.42
CA ASN A 202 10.16 -5.63 7.98
C ASN A 202 10.62 -6.70 6.98
N VAL A 203 9.75 -7.15 6.05
CA VAL A 203 10.17 -8.07 4.98
C VAL A 203 11.16 -7.41 4.02
N PHE A 204 10.91 -6.16 3.62
CA PHE A 204 11.86 -5.41 2.80
C PHE A 204 13.16 -5.14 3.54
N LEU A 205 13.09 -4.84 4.84
CA LEU A 205 14.24 -4.68 5.72
C LEU A 205 15.11 -5.95 5.77
N ASP A 206 14.50 -7.12 5.96
CA ASP A 206 15.21 -8.41 5.99
C ASP A 206 16.04 -8.65 4.71
N VAL A 207 15.43 -8.41 3.55
CA VAL A 207 16.10 -8.57 2.25
C VAL A 207 17.18 -7.50 2.06
N ALA A 208 16.88 -6.26 2.41
CA ALA A 208 17.79 -5.14 2.25
C ALA A 208 19.05 -5.26 3.13
N LEU A 209 18.92 -5.71 4.38
CA LEU A 209 20.05 -6.00 5.27
C LEU A 209 21.02 -7.00 4.64
N LYS A 210 20.48 -8.09 4.07
CA LYS A 210 21.28 -9.13 3.42
C LYS A 210 21.93 -8.65 2.14
N ARG A 211 21.20 -7.89 1.30
CA ARG A 211 21.65 -7.48 -0.03
C ARG A 211 22.59 -6.28 -0.01
N VAL A 212 22.37 -5.33 0.91
CA VAL A 212 23.13 -4.07 0.97
C VAL A 212 24.26 -4.14 1.99
N LEU A 213 24.00 -4.70 3.18
CA LEU A 213 24.97 -4.72 4.27
C LEU A 213 25.64 -6.08 4.47
N GLY A 214 25.13 -7.14 3.82
CA GLY A 214 25.62 -8.50 4.02
C GLY A 214 25.29 -9.07 5.40
N ILE A 215 24.36 -8.45 6.13
CA ILE A 215 23.96 -8.83 7.48
C ILE A 215 22.83 -9.84 7.40
N ASP A 216 22.98 -11.01 8.04
CA ASP A 216 21.85 -11.89 8.33
C ASP A 216 21.23 -11.49 9.69
N PRO A 217 20.10 -10.75 9.73
CA PRO A 217 19.56 -10.18 10.97
C PRO A 217 19.11 -11.22 12.00
N LYS A 218 18.97 -12.48 11.59
CA LYS A 218 18.68 -13.60 12.51
C LYS A 218 19.93 -14.14 13.21
N LYS A 219 21.13 -13.74 12.78
CA LYS A 219 22.42 -14.22 13.30
C LYS A 219 23.34 -13.11 13.78
N GLU A 220 23.19 -11.91 13.24
CA GLU A 220 24.08 -10.78 13.45
C GLU A 220 23.29 -9.56 13.91
N SER A 221 23.86 -8.80 14.85
CA SER A 221 23.25 -7.57 15.34
C SER A 221 23.40 -6.42 14.33
N PHE A 222 22.43 -5.52 14.32
CA PHE A 222 22.39 -4.32 13.48
C PHE A 222 21.69 -3.18 14.23
N THR A 223 21.98 -1.94 13.83
CA THR A 223 21.51 -0.73 14.48
C THR A 223 20.45 0.01 13.65
N ILE A 224 19.42 0.50 14.32
CA ILE A 224 18.25 1.11 13.70
C ILE A 224 17.95 2.45 14.36
N LYS A 225 17.71 3.49 13.58
CA LYS A 225 16.98 4.68 14.02
C LYS A 225 15.64 4.76 13.30
N MET A 226 14.62 5.30 13.94
CA MET A 226 13.28 5.40 13.35
C MET A 226 12.53 6.65 13.76
N THR A 227 11.67 7.14 12.85
CA THR A 227 10.66 8.17 13.16
C THR A 227 9.27 7.56 13.24
N GLY A 228 8.39 8.21 14.01
CA GLY A 228 7.14 7.62 14.46
C GLY A 228 7.33 6.99 15.85
N GLY A 229 6.37 7.23 16.73
CA GLY A 229 6.47 6.84 18.14
C GLY A 229 6.01 5.41 18.40
N PRO A 230 6.30 4.86 19.60
CA PRO A 230 5.79 3.57 20.03
C PRO A 230 4.25 3.49 20.02
N ASP A 231 3.55 4.61 20.16
CA ASP A 231 2.09 4.72 20.08
C ASP A 231 1.53 4.67 18.65
N GLY A 232 2.39 4.89 17.65
CA GLY A 232 2.04 4.97 16.24
C GLY A 232 1.71 3.62 15.62
N ASP A 233 0.84 3.64 14.60
CA ASP A 233 0.43 2.43 13.86
C ASP A 233 1.62 1.70 13.22
N VAL A 234 2.46 2.41 12.46
CA VAL A 234 3.58 1.79 11.74
C VAL A 234 4.80 1.60 12.65
N ALA A 235 5.26 2.66 13.32
CA ALA A 235 6.46 2.58 14.17
C ALA A 235 6.29 1.65 15.38
N GLY A 236 5.15 1.74 16.09
CA GLY A 236 4.81 0.85 17.20
C GLY A 236 4.80 -0.63 16.80
N ASN A 237 4.14 -0.96 15.69
CA ASN A 237 4.14 -2.33 15.19
C ASN A 237 5.51 -2.76 14.65
N GLU A 238 6.29 -1.86 14.06
CA GLU A 238 7.65 -2.16 13.60
C GLU A 238 8.55 -2.54 14.77
N ILE A 239 8.48 -1.82 15.90
CA ILE A 239 9.18 -2.19 17.16
C ILE A 239 8.81 -3.62 17.56
N LYS A 240 7.51 -3.92 17.67
CA LYS A 240 7.02 -5.25 18.05
C LYS A 240 7.51 -6.35 17.10
N ILE A 241 7.52 -6.08 15.79
CA ILE A 241 7.93 -7.05 14.77
C ILE A 241 9.45 -7.26 14.77
N LEU A 242 10.24 -6.20 14.90
CA LEU A 242 11.69 -6.27 15.03
C LEU A 242 12.09 -7.15 16.22
N ILE A 243 11.48 -6.90 17.39
CA ILE A 243 11.72 -7.69 18.60
C ILE A 243 11.29 -9.14 18.39
N ARG A 244 10.12 -9.38 17.77
CA ARG A 244 9.61 -10.73 17.48
C ARG A 244 10.53 -11.52 16.55
N GLU A 245 11.03 -10.90 15.48
CA GLU A 245 11.78 -11.60 14.43
C GLU A 245 13.27 -11.72 14.72
N TYR A 246 13.85 -10.75 15.44
CA TYR A 246 15.30 -10.60 15.58
C TYR A 246 15.78 -10.52 17.03
N GLY A 247 14.91 -10.24 18.01
CA GLY A 247 15.29 -10.07 19.42
C GLY A 247 16.45 -9.09 19.58
N ASP A 248 17.41 -9.43 20.44
CA ASP A 248 18.60 -8.60 20.78
C ASP A 248 19.47 -8.21 19.57
N ASN A 249 19.31 -8.86 18.41
CA ASN A 249 20.03 -8.45 17.20
C ASN A 249 19.54 -7.09 16.67
N ALA A 250 18.28 -6.73 16.89
CA ALA A 250 17.73 -5.43 16.47
C ALA A 250 17.98 -4.37 17.55
N LYS A 251 19.07 -3.60 17.41
CA LYS A 251 19.41 -2.51 18.33
C LYS A 251 18.78 -1.21 17.88
N ILE A 252 17.69 -0.80 18.54
CA ILE A 252 17.03 0.46 18.21
C ILE A 252 17.74 1.59 18.95
N VAL A 253 18.64 2.30 18.26
CA VAL A 253 19.50 3.34 18.85
C VAL A 253 18.84 4.72 18.91
N GLY A 254 17.70 4.90 18.24
CA GLY A 254 16.93 6.13 18.37
C GLY A 254 15.51 6.06 17.83
N ILE A 255 14.56 6.64 18.58
CA ILE A 255 13.16 6.78 18.18
C ILE A 255 12.73 8.24 18.39
N GLY A 256 12.02 8.81 17.42
CA GLY A 256 11.49 10.17 17.52
C GLY A 256 10.07 10.31 17.01
N ASP A 257 9.24 11.01 17.76
CA ASP A 257 7.83 11.29 17.41
C ASP A 257 7.47 12.77 17.63
N HIS A 258 6.19 13.08 17.81
CA HIS A 258 5.76 14.46 18.00
C HIS A 258 6.11 15.03 19.39
N SER A 259 6.35 14.18 20.40
CA SER A 259 6.60 14.59 21.79
C SER A 259 8.09 14.67 22.13
N GLY A 260 8.96 13.94 21.43
CA GLY A 260 10.39 13.94 21.72
C GLY A 260 11.22 12.96 20.89
N CYS A 261 12.46 12.72 21.32
CA CYS A 261 13.26 11.57 20.89
C CYS A 261 14.03 10.94 22.05
N ALA A 262 14.16 9.62 22.03
CA ALA A 262 15.07 8.86 22.88
C ALA A 262 16.22 8.34 22.00
N GLU A 263 17.44 8.41 22.52
CA GLU A 263 18.67 8.04 21.80
C GLU A 263 19.58 7.27 22.74
N ASP A 264 20.04 6.09 22.34
CA ASP A 264 20.98 5.29 23.12
C ASP A 264 21.90 4.49 22.19
N PRO A 265 23.23 4.75 22.19
CA PRO A 265 24.18 4.02 21.35
C PRO A 265 24.19 2.51 21.59
N GLU A 266 23.86 2.06 22.81
CA GLU A 266 23.81 0.63 23.14
C GLU A 266 22.49 -0.04 22.71
N GLY A 267 21.49 0.77 22.36
CA GLY A 267 20.13 0.37 22.02
C GLY A 267 19.15 0.65 23.17
N LEU A 268 17.97 1.17 22.82
CA LEU A 268 16.87 1.38 23.75
C LEU A 268 16.30 0.05 24.24
N ASP A 269 15.94 -0.01 25.52
CA ASP A 269 15.40 -1.20 26.16
C ASP A 269 14.11 -1.70 25.50
N HIS A 270 14.09 -2.98 25.12
CA HIS A 270 12.98 -3.58 24.37
C HIS A 270 11.71 -3.70 25.21
N ASP A 271 11.83 -4.06 26.49
CA ASP A 271 10.67 -4.22 27.37
C ASP A 271 9.98 -2.88 27.62
N GLU A 272 10.76 -1.81 27.80
CA GLU A 272 10.26 -0.45 27.95
C GLU A 272 9.60 0.06 26.66
N LEU A 273 10.18 -0.20 25.49
CA LEU A 273 9.55 0.13 24.20
C LEU A 273 8.22 -0.63 24.00
N LEU A 274 8.16 -1.90 24.37
CA LEU A 274 6.93 -2.69 24.32
C LEU A 274 5.88 -2.18 25.32
N ARG A 275 6.28 -1.74 26.52
CA ARG A 275 5.39 -1.09 27.48
C ARG A 275 4.75 0.14 26.86
N LEU A 276 5.54 1.03 26.26
CA LEU A 276 5.04 2.24 25.60
C LEU A 276 4.06 1.89 24.46
N PHE A 277 4.38 0.89 23.64
CA PHE A 277 3.48 0.42 22.58
C PHE A 277 2.14 -0.09 23.14
N HIS A 278 2.18 -0.96 24.15
CA HIS A 278 0.96 -1.57 24.72
C HIS A 278 0.09 -0.58 25.50
N GLU A 279 0.70 0.42 26.12
CA GLU A 279 0.00 1.50 26.82
C GLU A 279 -0.37 2.68 25.90
N GLU A 280 -0.04 2.61 24.61
CA GLU A 280 -0.26 3.66 23.61
C GLU A 280 0.35 5.02 24.00
N LEU A 281 1.60 4.99 24.49
CA LEU A 281 2.33 6.16 24.96
C LEU A 281 3.41 6.62 23.97
N CYS A 282 3.50 7.93 23.78
CA CYS A 282 4.57 8.57 23.00
C CYS A 282 5.95 8.39 23.67
N ILE A 283 7.03 8.56 22.90
CA ILE A 283 8.42 8.34 23.33
C ILE A 283 8.86 9.20 24.51
N SER A 284 8.25 10.37 24.71
CA SER A 284 8.50 11.23 25.88
C SER A 284 8.19 10.55 27.23
N ASN A 285 7.46 9.42 27.22
CA ASN A 285 7.15 8.65 28.42
C ASN A 285 8.14 7.50 28.68
N PHE A 286 9.21 7.38 27.88
CA PHE A 286 10.28 6.40 28.10
C PHE A 286 10.92 6.63 29.46
N ASP A 287 11.05 5.58 30.28
CA ASP A 287 11.71 5.63 31.58
C ASP A 287 13.22 5.86 31.42
N PRO A 288 13.76 7.05 31.79
CA PRO A 288 15.18 7.33 31.62
C PRO A 288 16.09 6.43 32.45
N SER A 289 15.57 5.70 33.44
CA SER A 289 16.36 4.73 34.21
C SER A 289 16.74 3.47 33.43
N GLN A 290 16.07 3.22 32.29
CA GLN A 290 16.39 2.12 31.36
C GLN A 290 17.42 2.51 30.30
N LEU A 291 17.84 3.78 30.26
CA LEU A 291 18.90 4.23 29.36
C LEU A 291 20.28 3.84 29.91
N SER A 292 21.21 3.58 28.99
CA SER A 292 22.64 3.45 29.28
C SER A 292 23.21 4.79 29.78
N SER A 293 24.47 4.79 30.23
CA SER A 293 25.15 6.03 30.65
C SER A 293 25.28 7.08 29.55
N ASP A 294 25.24 6.66 28.29
CA ASP A 294 25.32 7.54 27.12
C ASP A 294 23.94 7.78 26.46
N GLY A 295 22.89 7.16 27.00
CA GLY A 295 21.52 7.34 26.54
C GLY A 295 20.90 8.65 27.03
N ILE A 296 20.05 9.24 26.20
CA ILE A 296 19.38 10.51 26.48
C ILE A 296 17.93 10.52 25.97
N LEU A 297 17.05 11.09 26.78
CA LEU A 297 15.68 11.43 26.40
C LEU A 297 15.55 12.95 26.24
N HIS A 298 15.14 13.39 25.06
CA HIS A 298 14.83 14.77 24.74
C HIS A 298 13.32 14.96 24.58
N THR A 299 12.70 15.83 25.39
CA THR A 299 11.29 16.22 25.20
C THR A 299 11.19 17.52 24.41
N CYS A 300 10.11 17.68 23.64
CA CYS A 300 9.84 18.88 22.85
C CYS A 300 9.31 20.07 23.68
N ASP A 301 9.40 20.01 25.02
CA ASP A 301 9.09 21.13 25.92
C ASP A 301 10.17 22.23 25.89
N THR A 302 11.33 21.91 25.29
CA THR A 302 12.49 22.80 25.14
C THR A 302 12.85 23.00 23.67
N GLU A 303 13.52 24.10 23.35
CA GLU A 303 14.03 24.36 22.00
C GLU A 303 15.12 23.35 21.65
N GLU A 304 15.99 23.02 22.61
CA GLU A 304 17.05 22.02 22.47
C GLU A 304 16.48 20.64 22.17
N GLY A 305 15.46 20.19 22.91
CA GLY A 305 14.85 18.89 22.68
C GLY A 305 14.06 18.83 21.36
N THR A 306 13.40 19.93 20.99
CA THR A 306 12.77 20.06 19.67
C THR A 306 13.80 19.94 18.54
N LYS A 307 14.96 20.60 18.69
CA LYS A 307 16.07 20.52 17.74
C LYS A 307 16.67 19.12 17.70
N ALA A 308 16.88 18.48 18.85
CA ALA A 308 17.39 17.11 18.93
C ALA A 308 16.48 16.15 18.16
N ARG A 309 15.17 16.18 18.44
CA ARG A 309 14.16 15.37 17.74
C ARG A 309 14.13 15.64 16.24
N ASN A 310 14.12 16.91 15.83
CA ASN A 310 14.07 17.28 14.41
C ASN A 310 15.33 16.90 13.63
N THR A 311 16.46 16.68 14.31
CA THR A 311 17.74 16.35 13.67
C THR A 311 18.17 14.90 13.89
N MET A 312 17.51 14.13 14.76
CA MET A 312 17.86 12.76 15.13
C MET A 312 18.07 11.86 13.91
N HIS A 313 17.14 11.86 12.96
CA HIS A 313 17.23 11.04 11.73
C HIS A 313 18.45 11.39 10.85
N ASN A 314 18.99 12.60 10.96
CA ASN A 314 20.20 13.03 10.25
C ASN A 314 21.47 12.77 11.06
N ARG A 315 21.42 13.04 12.37
CA ARG A 315 22.60 13.07 13.25
C ARG A 315 23.03 11.69 13.74
N LEU A 316 22.08 10.81 14.06
CA LEU A 316 22.43 9.48 14.57
C LEU A 316 22.98 8.61 13.45
N VAL A 317 24.16 8.03 13.67
CA VAL A 317 24.79 7.12 12.71
C VAL A 317 24.43 5.68 13.09
N CYS A 318 23.83 4.96 12.16
CA CYS A 318 23.42 3.56 12.34
C CYS A 318 23.28 2.86 10.98
N ASP A 319 23.07 1.54 10.99
CA ASP A 319 22.97 0.74 9.76
C ASP A 319 21.74 1.14 8.93
N VAL A 320 20.60 1.31 9.61
CA VAL A 320 19.30 1.48 8.95
C VAL A 320 18.51 2.66 9.53
N PHE A 321 17.88 3.42 8.65
CA PHE A 321 16.84 4.38 9.00
C PHE A 321 15.45 3.88 8.54
N LEU A 322 14.51 3.80 9.48
CA LEU A 322 13.10 3.46 9.21
C LEU A 322 12.20 4.68 9.44
N PRO A 323 11.89 5.49 8.41
CA PRO A 323 10.90 6.54 8.55
C PRO A 323 9.50 5.92 8.59
N CYS A 324 8.97 5.69 9.79
CA CYS A 324 7.65 5.08 10.05
C CYS A 324 6.61 6.09 10.55
N GLY A 325 6.96 7.38 10.51
CA GLY A 325 6.12 8.51 10.86
C GLY A 325 6.84 9.82 10.57
N GLY A 326 6.15 10.94 10.74
CA GLY A 326 6.69 12.28 10.46
C GLY A 326 5.97 12.97 9.30
N ARG A 327 6.48 14.15 8.94
CA ARG A 327 5.86 15.00 7.91
C ARG A 327 6.34 14.58 6.52
N PRO A 328 5.48 14.63 5.48
CA PRO A 328 5.94 14.53 4.11
C PRO A 328 7.04 15.56 3.80
N ASN A 329 8.00 15.18 2.96
CA ASN A 329 9.16 15.99 2.57
C ASN A 329 10.00 16.47 3.76
N THR A 330 10.11 15.65 4.82
CA THR A 330 11.01 15.97 5.95
C THR A 330 12.46 16.00 5.48
N ILE A 331 12.83 15.08 4.58
CA ILE A 331 14.09 15.15 3.83
C ILE A 331 13.77 15.57 2.39
N ASP A 332 14.35 16.69 1.97
CA ASP A 332 14.15 17.30 0.66
C ASP A 332 15.47 17.72 -0.01
N ALA A 333 15.37 18.22 -1.23
CA ALA A 333 16.51 18.63 -2.04
C ALA A 333 17.40 19.73 -1.42
N ASN A 334 16.87 20.48 -0.46
CA ASN A 334 17.57 21.57 0.22
C ASN A 334 18.30 21.09 1.47
N ASN A 335 17.82 20.01 2.11
CA ASN A 335 18.33 19.57 3.41
C ASN A 335 18.96 18.17 3.42
N TYR A 336 18.89 17.40 2.33
CA TYR A 336 19.40 16.01 2.27
C TYR A 336 20.87 15.87 2.68
N LYS A 337 21.70 16.90 2.45
CA LYS A 337 23.11 16.90 2.85
C LYS A 337 23.32 16.77 4.36
N ASN A 338 22.33 17.12 5.18
CA ASN A 338 22.40 16.92 6.63
C ASN A 338 22.43 15.43 6.99
N PHE A 339 21.96 14.55 6.11
CA PHE A 339 22.01 13.10 6.29
C PHE A 339 23.38 12.51 5.93
N ILE A 340 24.30 13.31 5.37
CA ILE A 340 25.65 12.91 4.97
C ILE A 340 26.65 13.43 6.01
N CYS A 341 27.48 12.54 6.53
CA CYS A 341 28.52 12.82 7.51
C CYS A 341 29.70 13.60 6.88
N GLU A 342 30.56 14.18 7.72
CA GLU A 342 31.72 14.96 7.26
C GLU A 342 32.71 14.16 6.41
N ASP A 343 32.76 12.83 6.60
CA ASP A 343 33.60 11.93 5.82
C ASP A 343 32.98 11.50 4.47
N GLY A 344 31.79 12.01 4.14
CA GLY A 344 31.04 11.69 2.93
C GLY A 344 30.19 10.42 3.04
N THR A 345 30.23 9.69 4.16
CA THR A 345 29.35 8.54 4.37
C THR A 345 27.96 8.99 4.83
N PRO A 346 26.89 8.27 4.50
CA PRO A 346 25.57 8.62 5.00
C PRO A 346 25.42 8.20 6.47
N SER A 347 24.58 8.93 7.21
CA SER A 347 24.21 8.58 8.59
C SER A 347 23.50 7.21 8.69
N SER A 348 22.88 6.75 7.60
CA SER A 348 22.53 5.34 7.40
C SER A 348 22.66 4.95 5.94
N LYS A 349 23.25 3.79 5.66
CA LYS A 349 23.41 3.29 4.29
C LYS A 349 22.09 2.80 3.69
N LEU A 350 21.14 2.39 4.53
CA LEU A 350 19.85 1.86 4.13
C LEU A 350 18.70 2.70 4.71
N ILE A 351 17.71 3.01 3.87
CA ILE A 351 16.42 3.58 4.26
C ILE A 351 15.30 2.66 3.77
N VAL A 352 14.36 2.27 4.64
CA VAL A 352 13.15 1.53 4.26
C VAL A 352 11.92 2.33 4.68
N GLU A 353 11.18 2.88 3.72
CA GLU A 353 10.13 3.86 4.00
C GLU A 353 8.81 3.24 4.45
N GLY A 354 8.51 3.31 5.75
CA GLY A 354 7.21 2.95 6.31
C GLY A 354 6.13 4.04 6.14
N ALA A 355 6.53 5.32 6.20
CA ALA A 355 5.68 6.47 6.00
C ALA A 355 5.68 6.93 4.54
N ASN A 356 4.56 7.51 4.09
CA ASN A 356 4.46 8.06 2.74
C ASN A 356 5.27 9.36 2.61
N LEU A 357 6.07 9.45 1.56
CA LEU A 357 6.74 10.68 1.12
C LEU A 357 7.63 11.33 2.19
N PHE A 358 8.22 10.58 3.13
CA PHE A 358 9.13 11.17 4.13
C PHE A 358 10.35 11.82 3.46
N VAL A 359 10.96 11.10 2.50
CA VAL A 359 11.98 11.62 1.59
C VAL A 359 11.31 12.00 0.27
N ASN A 360 11.55 13.19 -0.25
CA ASN A 360 11.01 13.58 -1.56
C ASN A 360 11.78 12.94 -2.72
N ALA A 361 11.24 12.97 -3.95
CA ALA A 361 11.85 12.30 -5.10
C ALA A 361 13.28 12.79 -5.40
N GLU A 362 13.49 14.11 -5.43
CA GLU A 362 14.79 14.72 -5.71
C GLU A 362 15.83 14.39 -4.62
N ALA A 363 15.44 14.36 -3.34
CA ALA A 363 16.32 13.97 -2.25
C ALA A 363 16.71 12.50 -2.31
N ARG A 364 15.80 11.59 -2.71
CA ARG A 364 16.16 10.18 -2.90
C ARG A 364 17.26 10.04 -3.94
N GLN A 365 17.12 10.73 -5.08
CA GLN A 365 18.12 10.71 -6.14
C GLN A 365 19.47 11.25 -5.64
N LYS A 366 19.46 12.43 -5.01
CA LYS A 366 20.68 13.06 -4.51
C LYS A 366 21.38 12.26 -3.40
N LEU A 367 20.63 11.60 -2.51
CA LEU A 367 21.20 10.72 -1.48
C LEU A 367 21.87 9.49 -2.10
N TYR A 368 21.29 8.94 -3.16
CA TYR A 368 21.89 7.85 -3.91
C TYR A 368 23.17 8.31 -4.64
N GLU A 369 23.13 9.42 -5.37
CA GLU A 369 24.26 9.95 -6.14
C GLU A 369 25.42 10.40 -5.26
N ASP A 370 25.14 11.15 -4.19
CA ASP A 370 26.18 11.79 -3.37
C ASP A 370 26.77 10.85 -2.31
N ALA A 371 26.00 9.87 -1.82
CA ALA A 371 26.38 9.03 -0.67
C ALA A 371 26.06 7.54 -0.81
N GLY A 372 25.52 7.10 -1.95
CA GLY A 372 25.21 5.68 -2.20
C GLY A 372 24.12 5.12 -1.28
N VAL A 373 23.21 5.95 -0.78
CA VAL A 373 22.13 5.49 0.11
C VAL A 373 21.15 4.62 -0.67
N MET A 374 20.93 3.41 -0.19
CA MET A 374 19.93 2.49 -0.75
C MET A 374 18.58 2.78 -0.11
N ILE A 375 17.57 3.14 -0.91
CA ILE A 375 16.26 3.57 -0.41
C ILE A 375 15.17 2.67 -0.97
N VAL A 376 14.58 1.82 -0.12
CA VAL A 376 13.35 1.10 -0.46
C VAL A 376 12.17 2.06 -0.34
N LYS A 377 11.60 2.41 -1.48
CA LYS A 377 10.51 3.38 -1.60
C LYS A 377 9.21 2.90 -0.94
N ASP A 378 8.47 3.83 -0.38
CA ASP A 378 7.15 3.63 0.26
C ASP A 378 6.14 2.84 -0.60
N SER A 379 6.07 3.06 -1.91
CA SER A 379 5.21 2.34 -2.86
C SER A 379 5.47 0.83 -2.94
N SER A 380 6.61 0.36 -2.43
CA SER A 380 6.94 -1.05 -2.23
C SER A 380 6.82 -1.41 -0.75
N ALA A 381 7.56 -0.72 0.13
CA ALA A 381 7.72 -1.11 1.53
C ALA A 381 6.41 -1.12 2.34
N ASN A 382 5.55 -0.11 2.16
CA ASN A 382 4.38 0.09 3.04
C ASN A 382 3.03 -0.32 2.41
N LYS A 383 3.05 -1.11 1.32
CA LYS A 383 1.83 -1.54 0.62
C LYS A 383 0.98 -2.57 1.38
N GLY A 384 1.43 -3.06 2.53
CA GLY A 384 0.74 -4.11 3.30
C GLY A 384 -0.72 -3.80 3.60
N GLY A 385 -1.02 -2.56 4.03
CA GLY A 385 -2.40 -2.13 4.31
C GLY A 385 -3.35 -2.21 3.11
N VAL A 386 -2.88 -1.94 1.90
CA VAL A 386 -3.75 -2.02 0.70
C VAL A 386 -4.06 -3.46 0.31
N ILE A 387 -3.12 -4.39 0.53
CA ILE A 387 -3.31 -5.83 0.31
C ILE A 387 -4.37 -6.37 1.28
N VAL A 388 -4.25 -6.03 2.56
CA VAL A 388 -5.23 -6.47 3.58
C VAL A 388 -6.63 -5.93 3.31
N SER A 389 -6.74 -4.65 2.94
CA SER A 389 -8.02 -4.05 2.56
C SER A 389 -8.66 -4.74 1.35
N SER A 390 -7.86 -5.17 0.36
CA SER A 390 -8.35 -5.97 -0.78
C SER A 390 -8.98 -7.29 -0.34
N TYR A 391 -8.29 -8.02 0.55
CA TYR A 391 -8.82 -9.28 1.05
C TYR A 391 -10.05 -9.09 1.93
N GLU A 392 -10.17 -7.97 2.64
CA GLU A 392 -11.40 -7.61 3.34
C GLU A 392 -12.57 -7.33 2.37
N ILE A 393 -12.31 -6.69 1.22
CA ILE A 393 -13.30 -6.48 0.15
C ILE A 393 -13.74 -7.84 -0.43
N CYS A 394 -12.79 -8.71 -0.78
CA CYS A 394 -13.09 -10.08 -1.24
C CYS A 394 -13.90 -10.87 -0.20
N ALA A 395 -13.53 -10.78 1.09
CA ALA A 395 -14.24 -11.44 2.17
C ALA A 395 -15.68 -10.94 2.30
N ALA A 396 -15.89 -9.63 2.21
CA ALA A 396 -17.22 -9.01 2.26
C ALA A 396 -18.14 -9.40 1.08
N MET A 397 -17.56 -9.77 -0.07
CA MET A 397 -18.32 -10.31 -1.20
C MET A 397 -18.62 -11.81 -1.02
N LEU A 398 -17.64 -12.61 -0.58
CA LEU A 398 -17.74 -14.07 -0.61
C LEU A 398 -18.39 -14.68 0.62
N ALA A 399 -18.19 -14.09 1.80
CA ALA A 399 -18.65 -14.58 3.09
C ALA A 399 -19.63 -13.62 3.77
N THR A 400 -20.52 -14.17 4.60
CA THR A 400 -21.30 -13.38 5.55
C THR A 400 -20.43 -12.89 6.71
N GLU A 401 -20.90 -11.88 7.46
CA GLU A 401 -20.16 -11.38 8.64
C GLU A 401 -19.93 -12.48 9.70
N ASP A 402 -20.89 -13.37 9.91
CA ASP A 402 -20.79 -14.44 10.89
C ASP A 402 -19.78 -15.52 10.45
N GLU A 403 -19.83 -15.95 9.17
CA GLU A 403 -18.83 -16.86 8.59
C GLU A 403 -17.42 -16.27 8.67
N PHE A 404 -17.25 -14.99 8.31
CA PHE A 404 -15.97 -14.32 8.42
C PHE A 404 -15.47 -14.27 9.86
N PHE A 405 -16.36 -13.96 10.82
CA PHE A 405 -16.00 -13.87 12.23
C PHE A 405 -15.57 -15.22 12.81
N GLU A 406 -16.28 -16.30 12.48
CA GLU A 406 -15.95 -17.66 12.90
C GLU A 406 -14.55 -18.11 12.42
N HIS A 407 -14.15 -17.66 11.24
CA HIS A 407 -12.88 -18.04 10.60
C HIS A 407 -11.82 -16.93 10.62
N LYS A 408 -12.05 -15.83 11.36
CA LYS A 408 -11.25 -14.60 11.28
C LYS A 408 -9.77 -14.84 11.52
N GLU A 409 -9.41 -15.61 12.55
CA GLU A 409 -8.02 -15.87 12.90
C GLU A 409 -7.26 -16.59 11.76
N ALA A 410 -7.88 -17.63 11.18
CA ALA A 410 -7.31 -18.36 10.06
C ALA A 410 -7.18 -17.48 8.80
N ILE A 411 -8.25 -16.74 8.46
CA ILE A 411 -8.25 -15.85 7.30
C ILE A 411 -7.18 -14.77 7.45
N VAL A 412 -7.07 -14.12 8.61
CA VAL A 412 -6.05 -13.09 8.85
C VAL A 412 -4.64 -13.68 8.78
N GLY A 413 -4.41 -14.85 9.37
CA GLY A 413 -3.11 -15.53 9.29
C GLY A 413 -2.69 -15.83 7.84
N GLU A 414 -3.61 -16.31 7.02
CA GLU A 414 -3.40 -16.57 5.59
C GLU A 414 -3.18 -15.29 4.79
N VAL A 415 -3.91 -14.21 5.10
CA VAL A 415 -3.72 -12.88 4.50
C VAL A 415 -2.33 -12.34 4.81
N LEU A 416 -1.87 -12.42 6.07
CA LEU A 416 -0.53 -12.00 6.46
C LEU A 416 0.56 -12.85 5.78
N ALA A 417 0.34 -14.15 5.61
CA ALA A 417 1.25 -15.00 4.86
C ALA A 417 1.37 -14.56 3.38
N LYS A 418 0.24 -14.27 2.72
CA LYS A 418 0.22 -13.76 1.35
C LYS A 418 0.88 -12.38 1.22
N LEU A 419 0.59 -11.48 2.14
CA LEU A 419 1.21 -10.15 2.21
C LEU A 419 2.74 -10.26 2.28
N ARG A 420 3.26 -11.07 3.22
CA ARG A 420 4.71 -11.31 3.35
C ARG A 420 5.30 -11.96 2.11
N GLY A 421 4.55 -12.88 1.48
CA GLY A 421 4.94 -13.49 0.20
C GLY A 421 5.11 -12.46 -0.92
N TYR A 422 4.12 -11.59 -1.14
CA TYR A 422 4.20 -10.54 -2.16
C TYR A 422 5.27 -9.49 -1.85
N ALA A 423 5.46 -9.12 -0.57
CA ALA A 423 6.53 -8.22 -0.16
C ALA A 423 7.91 -8.83 -0.46
N LYS A 424 8.08 -10.12 -0.16
CA LYS A 424 9.34 -10.84 -0.40
C LYS A 424 9.65 -10.97 -1.90
N LEU A 425 8.67 -11.37 -2.71
CA LEU A 425 8.85 -11.49 -4.16
C LEU A 425 9.23 -10.15 -4.79
N GLU A 426 8.55 -9.07 -4.40
CA GLU A 426 8.91 -7.73 -4.89
C GLU A 426 10.29 -7.30 -4.39
N ALA A 427 10.63 -7.51 -3.11
CA ALA A 427 11.94 -7.17 -2.57
C ALA A 427 13.06 -7.91 -3.30
N GLU A 428 12.91 -9.22 -3.52
CA GLU A 428 13.90 -10.02 -4.24
C GLU A 428 14.08 -9.54 -5.68
N LEU A 429 12.99 -9.27 -6.40
CA LEU A 429 13.06 -8.72 -7.76
C LEU A 429 13.70 -7.32 -7.76
N LEU A 430 13.28 -6.44 -6.85
CA LEU A 430 13.76 -5.07 -6.73
C LEU A 430 15.28 -5.00 -6.61
N PHE A 431 15.86 -5.76 -5.67
CA PHE A 431 17.31 -5.80 -5.50
C PHE A 431 18.01 -6.51 -6.66
N THR A 432 17.40 -7.53 -7.25
CA THR A 432 18.00 -8.24 -8.40
C THR A 432 18.07 -7.37 -9.64
N GLU A 433 17.01 -6.65 -9.99
CA GLU A 433 17.01 -5.71 -11.11
C GLU A 433 17.99 -4.55 -10.87
N ALA A 434 18.02 -4.00 -9.65
CA ALA A 434 18.99 -2.96 -9.29
C ALA A 434 20.45 -3.44 -9.42
N ASP A 435 20.77 -4.65 -8.96
CA ASP A 435 22.12 -5.21 -9.07
C ASP A 435 22.53 -5.48 -10.53
N ILE A 436 21.60 -5.97 -11.36
CA ILE A 436 21.88 -6.31 -12.76
C ILE A 436 22.05 -5.03 -13.61
N TYR A 437 21.24 -4.01 -13.37
CA TYR A 437 21.15 -2.84 -14.24
C TYR A 437 21.77 -1.56 -13.68
N GLY A 438 22.13 -1.53 -12.39
CA GLY A 438 22.78 -0.39 -11.74
C GLY A 438 21.85 0.80 -11.53
N GLU A 439 20.54 0.56 -11.43
CA GLU A 439 19.51 1.60 -11.25
C GLU A 439 19.19 1.81 -9.75
N PRO A 440 18.88 3.05 -9.30
CA PRO A 440 18.43 3.31 -7.94
C PRO A 440 17.14 2.55 -7.60
N LEU A 441 17.06 1.97 -6.39
CA LEU A 441 15.88 1.21 -5.95
C LEU A 441 14.53 1.96 -6.11
N PRO A 442 14.42 3.29 -5.85
CA PRO A 442 13.16 4.01 -6.07
C PRO A 442 12.71 3.99 -7.54
N GLU A 443 13.63 4.04 -8.50
CA GLU A 443 13.32 3.97 -9.94
C GLU A 443 12.89 2.54 -10.32
N VAL A 444 13.63 1.53 -9.85
CA VAL A 444 13.29 0.12 -10.09
C VAL A 444 11.90 -0.22 -9.51
N SER A 445 11.54 0.32 -8.34
CA SER A 445 10.20 0.18 -7.74
C SER A 445 9.09 0.70 -8.69
N LEU A 446 9.33 1.83 -9.35
CA LEU A 446 8.40 2.38 -10.35
C LEU A 446 8.35 1.50 -11.60
N ILE A 447 9.49 1.02 -12.10
CA ILE A 447 9.58 0.13 -13.26
C ILE A 447 8.80 -1.16 -13.01
N ILE A 448 8.99 -1.81 -11.85
CA ILE A 448 8.24 -3.02 -11.46
C ILE A 448 6.73 -2.72 -11.42
N SER A 449 6.34 -1.64 -10.73
CA SER A 449 4.93 -1.28 -10.59
C SER A 449 4.27 -1.01 -11.94
N ASN A 450 4.97 -0.31 -12.85
CA ASN A 450 4.48 -0.01 -14.19
C ASN A 450 4.43 -1.25 -15.09
N ALA A 451 5.41 -2.16 -14.99
CA ALA A 451 5.41 -3.41 -15.73
C ALA A 451 4.20 -4.28 -15.34
N ILE A 452 3.93 -4.44 -14.04
CA ILE A 452 2.75 -5.17 -13.54
C ILE A 452 1.47 -4.48 -14.00
N ASN A 453 1.34 -3.17 -13.80
CA ASN A 453 0.13 -2.44 -14.21
C ASN A 453 -0.13 -2.54 -15.72
N SER A 454 0.91 -2.40 -16.55
CA SER A 454 0.77 -2.53 -18.01
C SER A 454 0.36 -3.94 -18.44
N ALA A 455 0.90 -4.97 -17.79
CA ALA A 455 0.53 -6.36 -18.06
C ALA A 455 -0.91 -6.65 -17.59
N THR A 456 -1.31 -6.15 -16.42
CA THR A 456 -2.67 -6.26 -15.90
C THR A 456 -3.66 -5.62 -16.86
N ASP A 457 -3.41 -4.40 -17.35
CA ASP A 457 -4.30 -3.71 -18.28
C ASP A 457 -4.47 -4.48 -19.60
N ALA A 458 -3.36 -4.97 -20.17
CA ALA A 458 -3.40 -5.76 -21.40
C ALA A 458 -4.18 -7.07 -21.20
N LEU A 459 -3.95 -7.76 -20.08
CA LEU A 459 -4.67 -8.97 -19.71
C LEU A 459 -6.16 -8.71 -19.51
N SER A 460 -6.56 -7.66 -18.78
CA SER A 460 -7.98 -7.33 -18.58
C SER A 460 -8.71 -7.11 -19.91
N VAL A 461 -8.10 -6.40 -20.86
CA VAL A 461 -8.68 -6.21 -22.21
C VAL A 461 -8.80 -7.52 -22.98
N ALA A 462 -7.79 -8.40 -22.88
CA ALA A 462 -7.84 -9.69 -23.55
C ALA A 462 -8.91 -10.62 -22.95
N LEU A 463 -9.07 -10.61 -21.62
CA LEU A 463 -10.09 -11.39 -20.93
C LEU A 463 -11.51 -11.02 -21.38
N ASP A 464 -11.78 -9.74 -21.69
CA ASP A 464 -13.08 -9.31 -22.24
C ASP A 464 -13.39 -9.91 -23.61
N SER A 465 -12.37 -10.36 -24.35
CA SER A 465 -12.53 -10.98 -25.67
C SER A 465 -12.60 -12.50 -25.62
N LEU A 466 -12.32 -13.13 -24.48
CA LEU A 466 -12.37 -14.57 -24.31
C LEU A 466 -13.81 -15.09 -24.18
N SER A 467 -14.03 -16.34 -24.61
CA SER A 467 -15.29 -17.03 -24.34
C SER A 467 -15.47 -17.28 -22.84
N SER A 468 -16.71 -17.44 -22.37
CA SER A 468 -16.97 -17.77 -20.96
C SER A 468 -16.27 -19.06 -20.53
N GLU A 469 -16.20 -20.07 -21.41
CA GLU A 469 -15.51 -21.33 -21.14
C GLU A 469 -14.00 -21.14 -20.94
N ASP A 470 -13.36 -20.26 -21.74
CA ASP A 470 -11.94 -19.95 -21.59
C ASP A 470 -11.67 -19.12 -20.32
N GLN A 471 -12.58 -18.21 -19.96
CA GLN A 471 -12.49 -17.46 -18.71
C GLN A 471 -12.62 -18.39 -17.49
N ASP A 472 -13.52 -19.37 -17.53
CA ASP A 472 -13.73 -20.34 -16.45
C ASP A 472 -12.49 -21.21 -16.20
N GLN A 473 -11.72 -21.54 -17.25
CA GLN A 473 -10.45 -22.25 -17.11
C GLN A 473 -9.37 -21.46 -16.35
N LEU A 474 -9.55 -20.14 -16.22
CA LEU A 474 -8.65 -19.24 -15.49
C LEU A 474 -9.11 -18.95 -14.06
N LEU A 475 -10.33 -19.33 -13.66
CA LEU A 475 -10.82 -19.18 -12.28
C LEU A 475 -9.92 -19.78 -11.20
N PRO A 476 -9.18 -20.89 -11.41
CA PRO A 476 -8.22 -21.37 -10.43
C PRO A 476 -7.19 -20.33 -9.99
N PHE A 477 -6.83 -19.35 -10.84
CA PHE A 477 -5.93 -18.25 -10.46
C PHE A 477 -6.58 -17.29 -9.47
N PHE A 478 -7.85 -16.96 -9.67
CA PHE A 478 -8.57 -16.17 -8.68
C PHE A 478 -8.74 -16.93 -7.37
N ARG A 479 -9.00 -18.25 -7.45
CA ARG A 479 -9.06 -19.09 -6.26
C ARG A 479 -7.74 -19.12 -5.50
N GLU A 480 -6.62 -19.26 -6.20
CA GLU A 480 -5.27 -19.25 -5.63
C GLU A 480 -4.91 -17.88 -5.02
N HIS A 481 -5.40 -16.79 -5.62
CA HIS A 481 -5.23 -15.44 -5.09
C HIS A 481 -5.82 -15.29 -3.69
N LEU A 482 -7.01 -15.85 -3.44
CA LEU A 482 -7.71 -15.75 -2.16
C LEU A 482 -7.03 -16.53 -1.02
N PRO A 483 -7.19 -16.10 0.25
CA PRO A 483 -6.90 -16.93 1.41
C PRO A 483 -7.61 -18.28 1.28
N LYS A 484 -6.92 -19.37 1.60
CA LYS A 484 -7.44 -20.74 1.42
C LYS A 484 -8.78 -20.92 2.13
N THR A 485 -8.87 -20.48 3.38
CA THR A 485 -10.10 -20.58 4.18
C THR A 485 -11.24 -19.79 3.54
N LEU A 486 -10.96 -18.59 3.02
CA LEU A 486 -11.98 -17.79 2.34
C LEU A 486 -12.44 -18.43 1.01
N ALA A 487 -11.50 -18.98 0.24
CA ALA A 487 -11.82 -19.71 -0.99
C ALA A 487 -12.66 -20.96 -0.71
N ASP A 488 -12.35 -21.70 0.35
CA ASP A 488 -13.10 -22.90 0.76
C ASP A 488 -14.54 -22.54 1.21
N LEU A 489 -14.76 -21.34 1.76
CA LEU A 489 -16.07 -20.89 2.27
C LEU A 489 -17.05 -20.44 1.19
N GLY A 490 -16.58 -19.77 0.14
CA GLY A 490 -17.49 -19.02 -0.76
C GLY A 490 -17.16 -19.07 -2.25
N PHE A 491 -16.09 -19.73 -2.69
CA PHE A 491 -15.69 -19.71 -4.10
C PHE A 491 -16.67 -20.47 -5.02
N ASP A 492 -17.47 -21.38 -4.47
CA ASP A 492 -18.56 -22.05 -5.18
C ASP A 492 -19.63 -21.08 -5.69
N LYS A 493 -19.76 -19.90 -5.06
CA LYS A 493 -20.75 -18.85 -5.38
C LYS A 493 -20.10 -17.63 -6.06
N VAL A 494 -18.88 -17.78 -6.59
CA VAL A 494 -18.08 -16.64 -7.08
C VAL A 494 -18.79 -15.85 -8.17
N HIS A 495 -19.41 -16.51 -9.16
CA HIS A 495 -20.13 -15.85 -10.25
C HIS A 495 -21.42 -15.15 -9.79
N ASP A 496 -22.02 -15.61 -8.69
CA ASP A 496 -23.25 -15.04 -8.15
C ASP A 496 -22.98 -13.81 -7.27
N LYS A 497 -21.84 -13.79 -6.58
CA LYS A 497 -21.54 -12.79 -5.54
C LYS A 497 -20.49 -11.75 -5.93
N VAL A 498 -19.59 -12.08 -6.83
CA VAL A 498 -18.46 -11.21 -7.21
C VAL A 498 -18.73 -10.62 -8.60
N PRO A 499 -18.61 -9.30 -8.78
CA PRO A 499 -18.78 -8.69 -10.09
C PRO A 499 -17.83 -9.31 -11.14
N GLU A 500 -18.34 -9.56 -12.34
CA GLU A 500 -17.57 -10.19 -13.43
C GLU A 500 -16.25 -9.45 -13.71
N GLN A 501 -16.30 -8.12 -13.75
CA GLN A 501 -15.12 -7.29 -13.94
C GLN A 501 -14.10 -7.43 -12.80
N TYR A 502 -14.55 -7.66 -11.56
CA TYR A 502 -13.66 -7.90 -10.43
C TYR A 502 -12.94 -9.24 -10.57
N ILE A 503 -13.65 -10.30 -10.99
CA ILE A 503 -13.05 -11.62 -11.27
C ILE A 503 -11.96 -11.49 -12.34
N LYS A 504 -12.27 -10.80 -13.45
CA LYS A 504 -11.32 -10.54 -14.54
C LYS A 504 -10.08 -9.81 -14.04
N ASN A 505 -10.26 -8.74 -13.27
CA ASN A 505 -9.14 -7.98 -12.72
C ASN A 505 -8.29 -8.82 -11.76
N ALA A 506 -8.91 -9.69 -10.96
CA ALA A 506 -8.19 -10.56 -10.04
C ALA A 506 -7.33 -11.60 -10.77
N ILE A 507 -7.87 -12.18 -11.85
CA ILE A 507 -7.11 -13.07 -12.74
C ILE A 507 -5.96 -12.27 -13.38
N ALA A 508 -6.26 -11.12 -13.98
CA ALA A 508 -5.26 -10.29 -14.66
C ALA A 508 -4.11 -9.86 -13.75
N SER A 509 -4.40 -9.32 -12.56
CA SER A 509 -3.38 -8.85 -11.61
C SER A 509 -2.52 -10.00 -11.08
N THR A 510 -3.13 -11.15 -10.78
CA THR A 510 -2.40 -12.35 -10.32
C THR A 510 -1.46 -12.88 -11.38
N LEU A 511 -1.90 -12.93 -12.64
CA LEU A 511 -1.07 -13.41 -13.74
C LEU A 511 0.05 -12.43 -14.08
N ALA A 512 -0.25 -11.13 -14.12
CA ALA A 512 0.72 -10.07 -14.38
C ALA A 512 1.82 -10.04 -13.32
N SER A 513 1.44 -9.95 -12.04
CA SER A 513 2.40 -9.94 -10.92
C SER A 513 3.28 -11.19 -10.90
N LYS A 514 2.67 -12.38 -11.05
CA LYS A 514 3.40 -13.65 -11.11
C LYS A 514 4.45 -13.67 -12.22
N MET A 515 4.08 -13.22 -13.41
CA MET A 515 5.00 -13.21 -14.56
C MET A 515 6.12 -12.20 -14.38
N VAL A 516 5.83 -10.98 -13.89
CA VAL A 516 6.85 -9.95 -13.63
C VAL A 516 7.82 -10.40 -12.54
N TYR A 517 7.33 -10.92 -11.42
CA TYR A 517 8.19 -11.38 -10.32
C TYR A 517 9.08 -12.56 -10.72
N LYS A 518 8.62 -13.40 -11.64
CA LYS A 518 9.37 -14.57 -12.06
C LYS A 518 10.35 -14.30 -13.20
N GLU A 519 9.97 -13.50 -14.19
CA GLU A 519 10.74 -13.30 -15.42
C GLU A 519 11.48 -11.95 -15.49
N GLY A 520 11.15 -11.03 -14.58
CA GLY A 520 11.71 -9.69 -14.52
C GLY A 520 10.99 -8.67 -15.40
N THR A 521 11.33 -7.40 -15.18
CA THR A 521 10.61 -6.26 -15.79
C THR A 521 10.92 -6.11 -17.28
N ARG A 522 12.19 -6.37 -17.67
CA ARG A 522 12.63 -6.24 -19.06
C ARG A 522 11.94 -7.22 -20.00
N PHE A 523 11.65 -8.43 -19.53
CA PHE A 523 10.91 -9.40 -20.33
C PHE A 523 9.54 -8.85 -20.71
N ILE A 524 8.81 -8.31 -19.73
CA ILE A 524 7.50 -7.71 -19.94
C ILE A 524 7.57 -6.47 -20.83
N ASN A 525 8.51 -5.57 -20.55
CA ASN A 525 8.66 -4.32 -21.28
C ASN A 525 9.14 -4.50 -22.73
N ALA A 526 9.78 -5.63 -23.05
CA ALA A 526 10.20 -5.97 -24.41
C ALA A 526 9.06 -6.53 -25.27
N LEU A 527 7.98 -7.04 -24.66
CA LEU A 527 6.85 -7.59 -25.39
C LEU A 527 6.03 -6.46 -26.04
N PRO A 528 5.64 -6.59 -27.32
CA PRO A 528 4.69 -5.69 -27.94
C PRO A 528 3.38 -5.64 -27.14
N LYS A 529 2.84 -4.44 -26.91
CA LYS A 529 1.63 -4.24 -26.08
C LYS A 529 0.43 -5.07 -26.57
N ASP A 530 0.30 -5.25 -27.88
CA ASP A 530 -0.74 -6.06 -28.53
C ASP A 530 -0.55 -7.57 -28.37
N LYS A 531 0.68 -8.03 -28.05
CA LYS A 531 1.02 -9.44 -27.82
C LYS A 531 1.23 -9.81 -26.35
N LEU A 532 1.25 -8.81 -25.47
CA LEU A 532 1.54 -8.99 -24.06
C LEU A 532 0.57 -9.99 -23.42
N ALA A 533 -0.74 -9.77 -23.61
CA ALA A 533 -1.76 -10.65 -23.05
C ALA A 533 -1.70 -12.09 -23.58
N GLU A 534 -1.53 -12.26 -24.90
CA GLU A 534 -1.37 -13.59 -25.50
C GLU A 534 -0.16 -14.33 -24.91
N THR A 535 0.95 -13.61 -24.74
CA THR A 535 2.18 -14.17 -24.16
C THR A 535 1.99 -14.57 -22.70
N CYS A 536 1.32 -13.73 -21.89
CA CYS A 536 0.97 -14.05 -20.52
C CYS A 536 0.09 -15.31 -20.42
N LEU A 537 -0.95 -15.42 -21.27
CA LEU A 537 -1.84 -16.58 -21.29
C LEU A 537 -1.11 -17.86 -21.70
N ARG A 538 -0.25 -17.79 -22.72
CA ARG A 538 0.60 -18.92 -23.14
C ARG A 538 1.61 -19.32 -22.07
N TYR A 539 2.19 -18.35 -21.36
CA TYR A 539 3.18 -18.58 -20.30
C TYR A 539 2.63 -19.51 -19.22
N ILE A 540 1.38 -19.30 -18.84
CA ILE A 540 0.68 -20.10 -17.83
C ILE A 540 0.50 -21.56 -18.28
N HIS A 541 0.13 -21.77 -19.53
CA HIS A 541 0.03 -23.12 -20.07
C HIS A 541 1.38 -23.83 -20.03
N GLN A 542 2.45 -23.13 -20.39
CA GLN A 542 3.80 -23.69 -20.31
C GLN A 542 4.24 -23.95 -18.86
N GLU A 543 3.85 -23.11 -17.91
CA GLU A 543 4.13 -23.33 -16.49
C GLU A 543 3.47 -24.61 -15.97
N LYS A 544 2.21 -24.89 -16.36
CA LYS A 544 1.54 -26.15 -16.02
C LYS A 544 2.27 -27.37 -16.60
N GLU A 545 2.78 -27.29 -17.81
CA GLU A 545 3.57 -28.37 -18.41
C GLU A 545 4.91 -28.55 -17.69
N VAL A 546 5.59 -27.46 -17.33
CA VAL A 546 6.84 -27.51 -16.55
C VAL A 546 6.60 -28.10 -15.16
N ALA A 547 5.48 -27.78 -14.51
CA ALA A 547 5.12 -28.36 -13.22
C ALA A 547 4.95 -29.89 -13.31
N LYS A 548 4.32 -30.41 -14.37
CA LYS A 548 4.22 -31.86 -14.62
C LYS A 548 5.59 -32.51 -14.84
N LEU A 549 6.50 -31.81 -15.52
CA LEU A 549 7.88 -32.28 -15.72
C LEU A 549 8.64 -32.34 -14.39
N ILE A 550 8.47 -31.33 -13.53
CA ILE A 550 9.02 -31.30 -12.18
C ILE A 550 8.52 -32.48 -11.35
N GLU A 551 7.20 -32.71 -11.30
CA GLU A 551 6.61 -33.83 -10.56
C GLU A 551 7.10 -35.19 -11.09
N THR A 552 7.22 -35.34 -12.41
CA THR A 552 7.77 -36.55 -13.03
C THR A 552 9.23 -36.76 -12.63
N LEU A 553 10.02 -35.69 -12.60
CA LEU A 553 11.44 -35.73 -12.23
C LEU A 553 11.64 -36.06 -10.75
N GLU A 554 10.82 -35.51 -9.86
CA GLU A 554 10.84 -35.83 -8.43
C GLU A 554 10.67 -37.33 -8.19
N ASN A 555 9.78 -37.96 -8.96
CA ASN A 555 9.49 -39.39 -8.91
C ASN A 555 10.48 -40.28 -9.70
N THR A 556 11.49 -39.70 -10.34
CA THR A 556 12.49 -40.45 -11.13
C THR A 556 13.70 -40.83 -10.27
N GLU A 557 14.24 -42.05 -10.44
CA GLU A 557 15.50 -42.46 -9.81
C GLU A 557 16.71 -41.84 -10.51
N MET A 558 17.44 -40.97 -9.81
CA MET A 558 18.68 -40.33 -10.23
C MET A 558 19.45 -39.78 -9.02
N SER A 559 20.68 -39.30 -9.20
CA SER A 559 21.44 -38.73 -8.09
C SER A 559 20.76 -37.45 -7.55
N THR A 560 20.84 -37.23 -6.24
CA THR A 560 20.22 -36.07 -5.57
C THR A 560 20.75 -34.74 -6.10
N GLU A 561 22.05 -34.67 -6.38
CA GLU A 561 22.69 -33.45 -6.90
C GLU A 561 22.22 -33.11 -8.31
N GLU A 562 22.18 -34.10 -9.22
CA GLU A 562 21.66 -33.91 -10.57
C GLU A 562 20.16 -33.56 -10.56
N LYS A 563 19.37 -34.24 -9.72
CA LYS A 563 17.94 -33.96 -9.57
C LYS A 563 17.70 -32.52 -9.16
N ASN A 564 18.37 -32.08 -8.09
CA ASN A 564 18.24 -30.71 -7.59
C ASN A 564 18.66 -29.70 -8.66
N ARG A 565 19.75 -29.97 -9.39
CA ARG A 565 20.21 -29.07 -10.43
C ARG A 565 19.22 -28.93 -11.59
N ILE A 566 18.59 -30.03 -12.02
CA ILE A 566 17.57 -29.99 -13.08
C ILE A 566 16.30 -29.28 -12.58
N LEU A 567 15.88 -29.54 -11.34
CA LEU A 567 14.73 -28.87 -10.73
C LEU A 567 14.94 -27.35 -10.68
N GLU A 568 16.12 -26.89 -10.24
CA GLU A 568 16.49 -25.46 -10.24
C GLU A 568 16.37 -24.84 -11.63
N LEU A 569 16.90 -25.51 -12.67
CA LEU A 569 16.86 -25.00 -14.04
C LEU A 569 15.44 -24.94 -14.60
N LEU A 570 14.61 -25.97 -14.35
CA LEU A 570 13.21 -26.01 -14.77
C LEU A 570 12.38 -24.92 -14.07
N GLN A 571 12.59 -24.73 -12.77
CA GLN A 571 11.91 -23.69 -12.00
C GLN A 571 12.31 -22.28 -12.44
N ALA A 572 13.60 -22.06 -12.70
CA ALA A 572 14.14 -20.75 -13.06
C ALA A 572 13.81 -20.30 -14.49
N GLY A 573 13.74 -21.21 -15.47
CA GLY A 573 13.62 -20.81 -16.88
C GLY A 573 12.74 -21.70 -17.75
N GLY A 574 12.15 -22.76 -17.21
CA GLY A 574 11.41 -23.75 -17.99
C GLY A 574 10.25 -23.15 -18.78
N ALA A 575 9.40 -22.35 -18.13
CA ALA A 575 8.19 -21.82 -18.74
C ALA A 575 8.51 -20.80 -19.86
N ARG A 576 9.42 -19.86 -19.60
CA ARG A 576 9.89 -18.92 -20.61
C ARG A 576 10.58 -19.60 -21.79
N THR A 577 11.43 -20.60 -21.53
CA THR A 577 12.10 -21.35 -22.61
C THR A 577 11.08 -22.09 -23.46
N ALA A 578 10.07 -22.70 -22.84
CA ALA A 578 9.01 -23.43 -23.52
C ALA A 578 8.08 -22.54 -24.36
N LEU A 579 8.04 -21.22 -24.13
CA LEU A 579 7.33 -20.30 -25.02
C LEU A 579 7.92 -20.28 -26.44
N GLY A 580 9.18 -20.70 -26.62
CA GLY A 580 9.81 -20.76 -27.93
C GLY A 580 9.95 -19.39 -28.60
N LEU A 581 10.08 -18.33 -27.80
CA LEU A 581 10.31 -16.96 -28.27
C LEU A 581 11.73 -16.90 -28.88
N THR A 582 11.84 -17.40 -30.09
CA THR A 582 13.02 -17.30 -30.94
C THR A 582 12.90 -15.96 -31.65
N ASP A 583 13.77 -15.02 -31.26
CA ASP A 583 13.89 -13.64 -31.74
C ASP A 583 12.87 -12.63 -31.18
N PHE A 584 13.31 -11.90 -30.14
CA PHE A 584 12.91 -10.52 -29.85
C PHE A 584 14.12 -9.61 -29.98
#